data_AF-A0A2Z4RKX8-F1
#
_entry.id   AF-A0A2Z4RKX8-F1
#
_cell.length_a   1.000
_cell.length_b   1.000
_cell.length_c   1.000
_cell.angle_alpha   90.00
_cell.angle_beta   90.00
_cell.angle_gamma   90.00
#
_symmetry.space_group_name_H-M   'P 1'
#
loop_
_entity.id
_entity.type
_entity.pdbx_description
1 polymer ?
#
loop_
_entity_poly.entity_id
_entity_poly.type
_entity_poly.pdbx_seq_one_letter_code
_entity_poly.pdbx_strand_id
1 'polypeptide(L)'
;MSTQSRKTLLLATSHSGSVLGVVDATNNHAIDYTPYGDSPTGDDSQSQLRFNGVFREAMTGWYSLGNGYRMYSPVLMRFLSPDSLSPFGKGGLNTYAYCGGDPINRQDPNGRAWFNSLTEGLKQNLAITKTEFHPTQKLSNTTIKSLQKSLTSLGGEDKISKLAKKSNVKPYEYLINNMPEFQEFTTPIPPANKSSIPILEKTMKKLTKR
;
A
#
# COMPACT_ATOMS: atom_id res chain seq x y z
N MET A 1 39.01 -19.55 -21.31
CA MET A 1 37.89 -20.16 -20.56
C MET A 1 37.62 -19.29 -19.34
N SER A 2 36.46 -18.63 -19.27
CA SER A 2 36.05 -17.86 -18.11
C SER A 2 35.69 -18.83 -16.98
N THR A 3 36.54 -18.96 -15.97
CA THR A 3 36.18 -19.62 -14.70
C THR A 3 35.09 -18.82 -14.03
N GLN A 4 33.84 -19.28 -14.19
CA GLN A 4 32.70 -18.71 -13.50
C GLN A 4 32.86 -19.02 -12.01
N SER A 5 33.37 -18.03 -11.26
CA SER A 5 33.46 -18.11 -9.81
C SER A 5 32.04 -18.28 -9.25
N ARG A 6 31.77 -19.43 -8.64
CA ARG A 6 30.48 -19.67 -7.97
C ARG A 6 30.49 -18.86 -6.67
N LYS A 7 29.66 -17.82 -6.63
CA LYS A 7 29.41 -17.07 -5.40
C LYS A 7 28.20 -17.66 -4.68
N THR A 8 28.39 -18.09 -3.45
CA THR A 8 27.33 -18.58 -2.56
C THR A 8 27.12 -17.56 -1.45
N LEU A 9 25.86 -17.16 -1.24
CA LEU A 9 25.46 -16.23 -0.19
C LEU A 9 24.46 -16.92 0.73
N LEU A 10 24.65 -16.79 2.04
CA LEU A 10 23.68 -17.15 3.05
C LEU A 10 23.03 -15.87 3.58
N LEU A 11 21.70 -15.81 3.54
CA LEU A 11 20.93 -14.65 4.00
C LEU A 11 20.33 -14.95 5.37
N ALA A 12 20.65 -14.12 6.35
CA ALA A 12 19.99 -14.12 7.65
C ALA A 12 18.76 -13.20 7.57
N THR A 13 17.56 -13.76 7.77
CA THR A 13 16.30 -13.04 7.62
C THR A 13 15.53 -12.92 8.93
N SER A 14 14.79 -11.83 9.08
CA SER A 14 13.79 -11.65 10.14
C SER A 14 12.51 -12.42 9.83
N HIS A 15 11.56 -12.45 10.78
CA HIS A 15 10.25 -13.07 10.60
C HIS A 15 9.43 -12.47 9.43
N SER A 16 9.67 -11.20 9.07
CA SER A 16 8.98 -10.55 7.94
C SER A 16 9.66 -10.81 6.60
N GLY A 17 10.76 -11.56 6.58
CA GLY A 17 11.59 -11.81 5.41
C GLY A 17 12.66 -10.74 5.16
N SER A 18 12.73 -9.66 5.96
CA SER A 18 13.80 -8.66 5.81
C SER A 18 15.17 -9.28 6.03
N VAL A 19 16.09 -9.08 5.09
CA VAL A 19 17.48 -9.58 5.18
C VAL A 19 18.29 -8.72 6.14
N LEU A 20 18.57 -9.25 7.34
CA LEU A 20 19.33 -8.60 8.40
C LEU A 20 20.85 -8.86 8.31
N GLY A 21 21.24 -9.87 7.53
CA GLY A 21 22.65 -10.16 7.31
C GLY A 21 22.91 -10.95 6.04
N VAL A 22 24.08 -10.73 5.44
CA VAL A 22 24.58 -11.45 4.26
C VAL A 22 25.94 -12.03 4.61
N VAL A 23 26.04 -13.36 4.58
CA VAL A 23 27.27 -14.09 4.84
C VAL A 23 27.77 -14.70 3.52
N ASP A 24 29.03 -14.45 3.18
CA ASP A 24 29.75 -15.15 2.13
C ASP A 24 30.91 -15.99 2.71
N ALA A 25 31.73 -16.59 1.86
CA ALA A 25 32.84 -17.45 2.30
C ALA A 25 33.90 -16.71 3.15
N THR A 26 33.90 -15.38 3.13
CA THR A 26 34.95 -14.51 3.67
C THR A 26 34.43 -13.44 4.62
N ASN A 27 33.19 -12.99 4.44
CA ASN A 27 32.64 -11.81 5.09
C ASN A 27 31.25 -12.06 5.66
N ASN A 28 30.93 -11.29 6.69
CA ASN A 28 29.58 -11.18 7.24
C ASN A 28 29.18 -9.71 7.28
N HIS A 29 28.11 -9.36 6.57
CA HIS A 29 27.60 -8.00 6.47
C HIS A 29 26.26 -7.90 7.18
N ALA A 30 26.20 -7.17 8.28
CA ALA A 30 24.93 -6.84 8.94
C ALA A 30 24.21 -5.71 8.19
N ILE A 31 22.87 -5.73 8.20
CA ILE A 31 22.03 -4.72 7.58
C ILE A 31 20.95 -4.31 8.58
N ASP A 32 20.84 -3.01 8.80
CA ASP A 32 19.81 -2.41 9.63
C ASP A 32 18.79 -1.68 8.76
N TYR A 33 17.53 -1.65 9.20
CA TYR A 33 16.46 -0.94 8.52
C TYR A 33 15.74 0.02 9.46
N THR A 34 15.37 1.18 8.94
CA THR A 34 14.32 2.01 9.54
C THR A 34 12.97 1.28 9.44
N PRO A 35 11.92 1.72 10.17
CA PRO A 35 10.58 1.14 10.03
C PRO A 35 10.04 1.13 8.59
N TYR A 36 10.49 2.06 7.76
CA TYR A 36 10.09 2.17 6.35
C TYR A 36 11.03 1.45 5.38
N GLY A 37 12.00 0.68 5.88
CA GLY A 37 12.90 -0.13 5.06
C GLY A 37 14.08 0.62 4.45
N ASP A 38 14.35 1.84 4.93
CA ASP A 38 15.57 2.57 4.54
C ASP A 38 16.78 2.01 5.30
N SER A 39 17.93 1.95 4.64
CA SER A 39 19.16 1.34 5.19
C SER A 39 20.36 2.22 4.83
N PRO A 40 20.67 3.25 5.64
CA PRO A 40 21.76 4.20 5.36
C PRO A 40 23.16 3.56 5.34
N THR A 41 23.32 2.43 6.03
CA THR A 41 24.62 1.77 6.27
C THR A 41 24.90 0.58 5.35
N GLY A 42 23.97 0.24 4.45
CA GLY A 42 23.91 -1.10 3.84
C GLY A 42 23.98 -1.15 2.31
N ASP A 43 24.47 -0.14 1.61
CA ASP A 43 24.45 -0.11 0.13
C ASP A 43 25.45 -1.10 -0.53
N ASP A 44 26.48 -1.58 0.17
CA ASP A 44 27.46 -2.55 -0.35
C ASP A 44 27.03 -4.03 -0.18
N SER A 45 25.73 -4.29 -0.29
CA SER A 45 25.23 -5.64 -0.14
C SER A 45 25.32 -6.40 -1.44
N GLN A 46 25.93 -7.58 -1.34
CA GLN A 46 25.93 -8.59 -2.39
C GLN A 46 24.51 -9.16 -2.64
N SER A 47 23.56 -8.82 -1.76
CA SER A 47 22.10 -9.00 -1.76
C SER A 47 21.25 -8.00 -2.57
N GLN A 48 20.54 -8.41 -3.62
CA GLN A 48 19.42 -7.62 -4.17
C GLN A 48 18.11 -7.76 -3.36
N LEU A 49 17.93 -8.85 -2.61
CA LEU A 49 16.80 -9.01 -1.70
C LEU A 49 17.12 -8.33 -0.36
N ARG A 50 16.20 -7.49 0.12
CA ARG A 50 16.40 -6.59 1.27
C ARG A 50 15.21 -6.57 2.22
N PHE A 51 14.67 -5.40 2.54
CA PHE A 51 13.52 -5.23 3.42
C PHE A 51 12.31 -6.05 2.93
N ASN A 52 11.69 -6.79 3.85
CA ASN A 52 10.60 -7.76 3.61
C ASN A 52 10.87 -8.75 2.47
N GLY A 53 12.14 -9.07 2.20
CA GLY A 53 12.54 -9.98 1.12
C GLY A 53 12.24 -9.44 -0.28
N VAL A 54 12.04 -8.12 -0.41
CA VAL A 54 11.72 -7.47 -1.69
C VAL A 54 13.00 -7.06 -2.40
N PHE A 55 12.98 -7.13 -3.73
CA PHE A 55 14.04 -6.62 -4.59
C PHE A 55 14.23 -5.11 -4.38
N ARG A 56 15.45 -4.71 -4.04
CA ARG A 56 15.88 -3.31 -4.00
C ARG A 56 16.77 -3.00 -5.19
N GLU A 57 16.37 -2.01 -5.96
CA GLU A 57 17.13 -1.51 -7.10
C GLU A 57 18.38 -0.74 -6.60
N ALA A 58 19.53 -1.01 -7.22
CA ALA A 58 20.82 -0.60 -6.69
C ALA A 58 21.11 0.91 -6.83
N MET A 59 20.61 1.55 -7.89
CA MET A 59 20.93 2.95 -8.19
C MET A 59 20.07 3.93 -7.38
N THR A 60 18.80 3.62 -7.19
CA THR A 60 17.80 4.49 -6.55
C THR A 60 17.49 4.09 -5.12
N GLY A 61 17.81 2.84 -4.74
CA GLY A 61 17.45 2.27 -3.46
C GLY A 61 15.95 1.99 -3.29
N TRP A 62 15.19 2.01 -4.39
CA TRP A 62 13.75 1.75 -4.38
C TRP A 62 13.43 0.27 -4.37
N TYR A 63 12.26 -0.08 -3.85
CA TYR A 63 11.78 -1.45 -3.81
C TYR A 63 10.71 -1.71 -4.86
N SER A 64 10.83 -2.86 -5.54
CA SER A 64 9.90 -3.31 -6.59
C SER A 64 8.81 -4.23 -6.02
N LEU A 65 7.74 -3.66 -5.47
CA LEU A 65 6.68 -4.44 -4.79
C LEU A 65 5.68 -5.03 -5.79
N GLY A 66 5.03 -6.14 -5.39
CA GLY A 66 4.01 -6.80 -6.20
C GLY A 66 4.52 -7.31 -7.53
N ASN A 67 5.72 -7.89 -7.55
CA ASN A 67 6.41 -8.32 -8.78
C ASN A 67 6.61 -7.17 -9.78
N GLY A 68 6.99 -5.98 -9.27
CA GLY A 68 7.20 -4.78 -10.08
C GLY A 68 5.94 -3.98 -10.39
N TYR A 69 4.81 -4.27 -9.73
CA TYR A 69 3.58 -3.49 -9.87
C TYR A 69 3.76 -2.03 -9.46
N ARG A 70 4.46 -1.76 -8.35
CA ARG A 70 4.79 -0.39 -7.92
C ARG A 70 6.20 -0.29 -7.36
N MET A 71 6.83 0.83 -7.66
CA MET A 71 8.08 1.24 -7.02
C MET A 71 7.76 1.95 -5.71
N TYR A 72 8.46 1.58 -4.66
CA TYR A 72 8.37 2.16 -3.33
C TYR A 72 9.68 2.84 -2.96
N SER A 73 9.59 4.10 -2.52
CA SER A 73 10.74 4.82 -1.99
C SER A 73 10.72 4.75 -0.46
N PRO A 74 11.72 4.09 0.16
CA PRO A 74 11.81 4.01 1.62
C PRO A 74 12.13 5.38 2.24
N VAL A 75 12.87 6.23 1.52
CA VAL A 75 13.21 7.60 1.94
C VAL A 75 11.97 8.51 1.94
N LEU A 76 11.13 8.43 0.91
CA LEU A 76 9.88 9.21 0.84
C LEU A 76 8.72 8.54 1.60
N MET A 77 8.95 7.33 2.13
CA MET A 77 7.98 6.54 2.88
C MET A 77 6.68 6.27 2.11
N ARG A 78 6.75 6.22 0.77
CA ARG A 78 5.59 6.13 -0.11
C ARG A 78 5.88 5.45 -1.44
N PHE A 79 4.83 5.01 -2.11
CA PHE A 79 4.90 4.57 -3.50
C PHE A 79 5.14 5.75 -4.44
N LEU A 80 5.76 5.46 -5.58
CA LEU A 80 6.04 6.45 -6.63
C LEU A 80 4.94 6.54 -7.68
N SER A 81 3.97 5.62 -7.63
CA SER A 81 2.79 5.61 -8.48
C SER A 81 1.52 5.40 -7.67
N PRO A 82 0.40 6.00 -8.10
CA PRO A 82 -0.88 5.85 -7.41
C PRO A 82 -1.39 4.41 -7.51
N ASP A 83 -1.98 3.92 -6.42
CA ASP A 83 -2.63 2.62 -6.38
C ASP A 83 -3.97 2.61 -7.12
N SER A 84 -4.18 1.60 -7.96
CA SER A 84 -5.45 1.37 -8.65
C SER A 84 -6.62 0.99 -7.73
N LEU A 85 -6.32 0.49 -6.53
CA LEU A 85 -7.31 0.16 -5.50
C LEU A 85 -7.51 1.29 -4.48
N SER A 86 -6.90 2.44 -4.70
CA SER A 86 -7.13 3.63 -3.90
C SER A 86 -7.91 4.65 -4.74
N PRO A 87 -8.71 5.53 -4.11
CA PRO A 87 -8.94 5.65 -2.68
C PRO A 87 -10.00 4.68 -2.09
N PHE A 88 -10.69 3.92 -2.95
CA PHE A 88 -11.97 3.27 -2.62
C PHE A 88 -11.96 1.74 -2.55
N GLY A 89 -10.81 1.11 -2.73
CA GLY A 89 -10.60 -0.32 -2.53
C GLY A 89 -9.83 -0.59 -1.23
N LYS A 90 -8.94 -1.59 -1.27
CA LYS A 90 -8.13 -2.00 -0.12
C LYS A 90 -6.91 -1.12 0.14
N GLY A 91 -6.46 -0.31 -0.82
CA GLY A 91 -5.32 0.58 -0.62
C GLY A 91 -5.62 1.81 0.24
N GLY A 92 -6.88 1.98 0.67
CA GLY A 92 -7.29 3.10 1.51
C GLY A 92 -7.27 4.43 0.75
N LEU A 93 -7.48 5.54 1.45
CA LEU A 93 -7.66 6.86 0.84
C LEU A 93 -6.41 7.41 0.14
N ASN A 94 -5.23 7.14 0.68
CA ASN A 94 -3.99 7.69 0.15
C ASN A 94 -3.41 6.73 -0.90
N THR A 95 -3.49 7.14 -2.16
CA THR A 95 -3.03 6.37 -3.33
C THR A 95 -1.54 6.06 -3.32
N TYR A 96 -0.74 6.79 -2.54
CA TYR A 96 0.71 6.61 -2.43
C TYR A 96 1.13 5.96 -1.10
N ALA A 97 0.21 5.71 -0.16
CA ALA A 97 0.59 5.23 1.17
C ALA A 97 1.15 3.81 1.12
N TYR A 98 2.29 3.61 1.79
CA TYR A 98 2.82 2.30 2.13
C TYR A 98 2.26 1.84 3.48
N CYS A 99 1.80 0.58 3.56
CA CYS A 99 1.23 -0.01 4.77
C CYS A 99 0.10 0.80 5.45
N GLY A 100 -0.53 1.72 4.71
CA GLY A 100 -1.48 2.68 5.28
C GLY A 100 -0.89 3.53 6.40
N GLY A 101 0.41 3.84 6.33
CA GLY A 101 1.15 4.65 7.30
C GLY A 101 1.69 3.90 8.53
N ASP A 102 1.56 2.57 8.59
CA ASP A 102 1.97 1.78 9.75
C ASP A 102 2.77 0.54 9.33
N PRO A 103 4.03 0.72 8.87
CA PRO A 103 4.87 -0.37 8.36
C PRO A 103 5.45 -1.28 9.45
N ILE A 104 5.30 -0.91 10.73
CA ILE A 104 5.72 -1.74 11.87
C ILE A 104 4.72 -2.88 12.07
N ASN A 105 3.42 -2.57 12.02
CA ASN A 105 2.37 -3.54 12.30
C ASN A 105 1.80 -4.21 11.04
N ARG A 106 2.17 -3.73 9.85
CA ARG A 106 1.59 -4.17 8.58
C ARG A 106 2.63 -4.40 7.50
N GLN A 107 2.29 -5.28 6.57
CA GLN A 107 3.06 -5.53 5.35
C GLN A 107 2.17 -5.39 4.12
N ASP A 108 2.74 -4.90 3.02
CA ASP A 108 2.07 -4.79 1.71
C ASP A 108 2.88 -5.52 0.61
N PRO A 109 2.85 -6.87 0.55
CA PRO A 109 3.68 -7.63 -0.39
C PRO A 109 3.31 -7.45 -1.86
N ASN A 110 2.04 -7.18 -2.15
CA ASN A 110 1.55 -6.98 -3.52
C ASN A 110 1.63 -5.51 -3.97
N GLY A 111 2.02 -4.59 -3.07
CA GLY A 111 2.03 -3.17 -3.34
C GLY A 111 0.65 -2.66 -3.74
N ARG A 112 -0.44 -3.14 -3.16
CA ARG A 112 -1.83 -2.71 -3.43
C ARG A 112 -2.66 -2.62 -2.17
N ALA A 113 -2.34 -3.45 -1.18
CA ALA A 113 -3.11 -3.62 0.02
C ALA A 113 -2.25 -4.25 1.09
N TRP A 114 -2.31 -3.66 2.29
CA TRP A 114 -1.61 -4.18 3.44
C TRP A 114 -2.44 -5.17 4.26
N PHE A 115 -1.76 -5.98 5.05
CA PHE A 115 -2.34 -6.82 6.09
C PHE A 115 -1.57 -6.67 7.40
N ASN A 116 -2.20 -7.04 8.52
CA ASN A 116 -1.57 -6.99 9.83
C ASN A 116 -0.59 -8.16 9.99
N SER A 117 0.65 -7.85 10.36
CA SER A 117 1.72 -8.84 10.53
C SER A 117 1.51 -9.76 11.74
N LEU A 118 0.78 -9.28 12.76
CA LEU A 118 0.55 -10.02 14.02
C LEU A 118 -0.47 -11.17 13.93
N THR A 119 -1.33 -11.21 12.90
CA THR A 119 -2.42 -12.21 12.84
C THR A 119 -2.12 -13.41 11.93
N GLU A 120 -1.00 -13.41 11.19
CA GLU A 120 -0.74 -14.43 10.15
C GLU A 120 0.60 -15.17 10.32
N GLY A 121 1.28 -15.03 11.47
CA GLY A 121 2.40 -15.91 11.85
C GLY A 121 2.03 -17.41 11.89
N LEU A 122 0.72 -17.73 11.85
CA LEU A 122 0.19 -19.10 11.80
C LEU A 122 -0.06 -19.65 10.37
N LYS A 123 0.00 -18.83 9.30
CA LYS A 123 -0.34 -19.27 7.93
C LYS A 123 0.83 -19.36 6.95
N GLN A 124 2.01 -18.81 7.26
CA GLN A 124 3.13 -18.79 6.32
C GLN A 124 3.80 -20.17 6.08
N ASN A 125 3.56 -21.17 6.92
CA ASN A 125 4.12 -22.52 6.72
C ASN A 125 3.31 -23.40 5.76
N LEU A 126 2.18 -22.92 5.23
CA LEU A 126 1.35 -23.69 4.30
C LEU A 126 1.01 -22.84 3.08
N ALA A 127 1.73 -23.16 2.00
CA ALA A 127 1.49 -22.75 0.63
C ALA A 127 2.09 -21.41 0.17
N ILE A 128 3.07 -21.56 -0.73
CA ILE A 128 3.25 -20.75 -1.93
C ILE A 128 1.94 -20.86 -2.75
N THR A 129 0.84 -20.28 -2.27
CA THR A 129 -0.31 -20.03 -3.12
C THR A 129 -0.04 -18.71 -3.82
N LYS A 130 0.16 -18.77 -5.15
CA LYS A 130 -0.16 -17.67 -6.05
C LYS A 130 -1.51 -17.12 -5.61
N THR A 131 -1.51 -16.06 -4.82
CA THR A 131 -2.75 -15.44 -4.39
C THR A 131 -3.18 -14.62 -5.59
N GLU A 132 -3.98 -15.22 -6.47
CA GLU A 132 -4.64 -14.46 -7.54
C GLU A 132 -5.41 -13.32 -6.87
N PHE A 133 -4.96 -12.10 -7.18
CA PHE A 133 -5.45 -10.91 -6.52
C PHE A 133 -6.84 -10.60 -7.10
N HIS A 134 -7.88 -11.05 -6.41
CA HIS A 134 -9.24 -10.66 -6.75
C HIS A 134 -9.52 -9.22 -6.26
N PRO A 135 -9.94 -8.30 -7.15
CA PRO A 135 -10.37 -6.96 -6.74
C PRO A 135 -11.51 -7.09 -5.74
N THR A 136 -11.39 -6.41 -4.61
CA THR A 136 -12.31 -6.61 -3.49
C THR A 136 -13.57 -5.80 -3.62
N GLN A 137 -14.70 -6.42 -3.28
CA GLN A 137 -16.04 -5.84 -3.38
C GLN A 137 -16.39 -4.85 -2.24
N LYS A 138 -15.45 -4.49 -1.37
CA LYS A 138 -15.71 -3.66 -0.17
C LYS A 138 -14.58 -2.65 0.06
N LEU A 139 -14.96 -1.43 0.43
CA LEU A 139 -14.07 -0.37 0.89
C LEU A 139 -13.35 -0.74 2.18
N SER A 140 -12.14 -0.22 2.36
CA SER A 140 -11.41 -0.29 3.62
C SER A 140 -12.20 0.38 4.77
N ASN A 141 -12.05 -0.12 6.00
CA ASN A 141 -12.75 0.43 7.16
C ASN A 141 -12.35 1.88 7.46
N THR A 142 -11.10 2.27 7.16
CA THR A 142 -10.63 3.65 7.32
C THR A 142 -11.32 4.57 6.31
N THR A 143 -11.43 4.15 5.04
CA THR A 143 -12.19 4.91 4.03
C THR A 143 -13.65 5.06 4.42
N ILE A 144 -14.29 4.01 4.93
CA ILE A 144 -15.69 4.06 5.40
C ILE A 144 -15.85 5.07 6.53
N LYS A 145 -14.92 5.09 7.51
CA LYS A 145 -14.95 6.05 8.63
C LYS A 145 -14.78 7.50 8.16
N SER A 146 -13.86 7.78 7.25
CA SER A 146 -13.72 9.12 6.68
C SER A 146 -14.96 9.54 5.89
N LEU A 147 -15.53 8.63 5.08
CA LEU A 147 -16.78 8.91 4.35
C LEU A 147 -17.93 9.23 5.30
N GLN A 148 -18.05 8.51 6.42
CA GLN A 148 -19.02 8.82 7.47
C GLN A 148 -18.77 10.21 8.07
N LYS A 149 -17.53 10.52 8.44
CA LYS A 149 -17.17 11.82 9.02
C LYS A 149 -17.54 12.97 8.09
N SER A 150 -17.20 12.86 6.80
CA SER A 150 -17.53 13.88 5.79
C SER A 150 -19.03 13.96 5.51
N LEU A 151 -19.75 12.82 5.54
CA LEU A 151 -21.21 12.80 5.39
C LEU A 151 -21.88 13.61 6.52
N THR A 152 -21.42 13.39 7.75
CA THR A 152 -21.93 14.12 8.92
C THR A 152 -21.57 15.60 8.87
N SER A 153 -20.33 15.96 8.50
CA SER A 153 -19.92 17.38 8.44
C SER A 153 -20.63 18.17 7.35
N LEU A 154 -20.97 17.54 6.23
CA LEU A 154 -21.70 18.18 5.12
C LEU A 154 -23.22 18.23 5.35
N GLY A 155 -23.71 17.79 6.52
CA GLY A 155 -25.11 17.90 6.92
C GLY A 155 -26.01 16.77 6.42
N GLY A 156 -25.46 15.58 6.20
CA GLY A 156 -26.21 14.37 5.89
C GLY A 156 -26.60 14.20 4.42
N GLU A 157 -27.20 13.06 4.09
CA GLU A 157 -27.50 12.65 2.71
C GLU A 157 -28.44 13.61 1.99
N ASP A 158 -29.50 14.08 2.66
CA ASP A 158 -30.49 14.96 2.04
C ASP A 158 -29.88 16.28 1.57
N LYS A 159 -28.92 16.80 2.35
CA LYS A 159 -28.21 18.03 1.99
C LYS A 159 -27.21 17.76 0.89
N ILE A 160 -26.46 16.65 0.96
CA ILE A 160 -25.50 16.26 -0.08
C ILE A 160 -26.20 15.98 -1.41
N SER A 161 -27.34 15.30 -1.42
CA SER A 161 -28.08 15.01 -2.64
C SER A 161 -28.62 16.28 -3.31
N LYS A 162 -29.07 17.27 -2.52
CA LYS A 162 -29.45 18.61 -3.01
C LYS A 162 -28.25 19.38 -3.55
N LEU A 163 -27.12 19.37 -2.84
CA LEU A 163 -25.89 20.04 -3.27
C LEU A 163 -25.29 19.41 -4.54
N ALA A 164 -25.27 18.09 -4.61
CA ALA A 164 -24.80 17.33 -5.77
C ALA A 164 -25.64 17.65 -7.02
N LYS A 165 -26.97 17.71 -6.89
CA LYS A 165 -27.87 18.16 -7.98
C LYS A 165 -27.57 19.60 -8.41
N LYS A 166 -27.36 20.51 -7.46
CA LYS A 166 -27.01 21.92 -7.75
C LYS A 166 -25.69 22.04 -8.51
N SER A 167 -24.72 21.17 -8.21
CA SER A 167 -23.41 21.15 -8.86
C SER A 167 -23.34 20.25 -10.10
N ASN A 168 -24.44 19.61 -10.52
CA ASN A 168 -24.49 18.65 -11.63
C ASN A 168 -23.51 17.47 -11.50
N VAL A 169 -23.32 16.96 -10.28
CA VAL A 169 -22.40 15.86 -9.95
C VAL A 169 -23.17 14.77 -9.20
N LYS A 170 -22.69 13.52 -9.22
CA LYS A 170 -23.32 12.44 -8.45
C LYS A 170 -23.11 12.63 -6.94
N PRO A 171 -24.03 12.17 -6.07
CA PRO A 171 -23.91 12.36 -4.61
C PRO A 171 -22.60 11.81 -4.01
N TYR A 172 -22.13 10.64 -4.46
CA TYR A 172 -20.87 10.07 -3.98
C TYR A 172 -19.67 10.91 -4.38
N GLU A 173 -19.70 11.45 -5.59
CA GLU A 173 -18.61 12.24 -6.17
C GLU A 173 -18.55 13.63 -5.52
N TYR A 174 -19.71 14.22 -5.22
CA TYR A 174 -19.79 15.43 -4.40
C TYR A 174 -19.19 15.20 -3.00
N LEU A 175 -19.55 14.10 -2.34
CA LEU A 175 -19.02 13.75 -1.02
C LEU A 175 -17.50 13.61 -1.04
N ILE A 176 -16.97 12.91 -2.04
CA ILE A 176 -15.52 12.67 -2.23
C ILE A 176 -14.75 13.97 -2.46
N ASN A 177 -15.22 14.80 -3.38
CA ASN A 177 -14.55 16.06 -3.73
C ASN A 177 -14.53 17.08 -2.57
N ASN A 178 -15.41 16.89 -1.58
CA ASN A 178 -15.51 17.76 -0.41
C ASN A 178 -14.99 17.09 0.88
N MET A 179 -14.26 15.96 0.78
CA MET A 179 -13.60 15.40 1.95
C MET A 179 -12.38 16.26 2.32
N PRO A 180 -12.16 16.56 3.63
CA PRO A 180 -11.02 17.33 4.08
C PRO A 180 -9.68 16.76 3.58
N GLU A 181 -9.57 15.43 3.54
CA GLU A 181 -8.36 14.74 3.08
C GLU A 181 -8.04 14.97 1.61
N PHE A 182 -9.00 15.42 0.80
CA PHE A 182 -8.80 15.69 -0.62
C PHE A 182 -8.81 17.17 -1.00
N GLN A 183 -9.21 18.06 -0.09
CA GLN A 183 -9.22 19.51 -0.32
C GLN A 183 -7.81 20.12 -0.40
N GLU A 184 -6.80 19.44 0.14
CA GLU A 184 -5.39 19.88 0.09
C GLU A 184 -4.72 19.61 -1.26
N PHE A 185 -5.32 18.79 -2.15
CA PHE A 185 -4.76 18.53 -3.47
C PHE A 185 -5.21 19.59 -4.47
N THR A 186 -4.27 20.30 -5.07
CA THR A 186 -4.52 21.28 -6.15
C THR A 186 -4.91 20.61 -7.47
N THR A 187 -4.64 19.31 -7.61
CA THR A 187 -5.05 18.51 -8.77
C THR A 187 -6.40 17.85 -8.54
N PRO A 188 -7.31 17.85 -9.54
CA PRO A 188 -8.58 17.13 -9.44
C PRO A 188 -8.38 15.66 -9.08
N ILE A 189 -9.24 15.14 -8.20
CA ILE A 189 -9.24 13.73 -7.82
C ILE A 189 -9.51 12.91 -9.09
N PRO A 190 -8.70 11.88 -9.40
CA PRO A 190 -8.95 11.03 -10.56
C PRO A 190 -10.33 10.37 -10.45
N PRO A 191 -11.06 10.23 -11.57
CA PRO A 191 -12.40 9.68 -11.54
C PRO A 191 -12.39 8.24 -11.02
N ALA A 192 -13.42 7.89 -10.24
CA ALA A 192 -13.59 6.53 -9.75
C ALA A 192 -13.66 5.55 -10.93
N ASN A 193 -12.85 4.49 -10.90
CA ASN A 193 -12.86 3.47 -11.94
C ASN A 193 -14.17 2.64 -11.92
N LYS A 194 -14.44 1.92 -13.02
CA LYS A 194 -15.67 1.11 -13.19
C LYS A 194 -15.90 0.10 -12.06
N SER A 195 -14.84 -0.42 -11.44
CA SER A 195 -14.94 -1.37 -10.33
C SER A 195 -15.25 -0.72 -8.98
N SER A 196 -14.88 0.55 -8.78
CA SER A 196 -15.10 1.30 -7.53
C SER A 196 -16.47 1.95 -7.44
N ILE A 197 -17.06 2.35 -8.57
CA ILE A 197 -18.36 3.03 -8.61
C ILE A 197 -19.47 2.22 -7.90
N PRO A 198 -19.68 0.91 -8.18
CA PRO A 198 -20.73 0.13 -7.51
C PRO A 198 -20.49 0.00 -6.00
N ILE A 199 -19.22 -0.03 -5.59
CA ILE A 199 -18.83 -0.14 -4.17
C ILE A 199 -19.16 1.16 -3.44
N LEU A 200 -18.87 2.30 -4.05
CA LEU A 200 -19.19 3.63 -3.54
C LEU A 200 -20.70 3.84 -3.41
N GLU A 201 -21.47 3.54 -4.45
CA GLU A 201 -22.93 3.67 -4.43
C GLU A 201 -23.56 2.76 -3.36
N LYS A 202 -23.12 1.50 -3.27
CA LYS A 202 -23.58 0.57 -2.23
C LYS A 202 -23.21 1.04 -0.83
N THR A 203 -22.04 1.65 -0.68
CA THR A 203 -21.57 2.12 0.63
C THR A 203 -22.30 3.38 1.05
N MET A 204 -22.50 4.35 0.16
CA MET A 204 -23.38 5.48 0.41
C MET A 204 -24.76 5.03 0.89
N LYS A 205 -25.42 4.11 0.17
CA LYS A 205 -26.74 3.56 0.59
C LYS A 205 -26.72 2.86 1.95
N LYS A 206 -25.58 2.30 2.37
CA LYS A 206 -25.41 1.66 3.69
C LYS A 206 -25.16 2.67 4.79
N LEU A 207 -24.43 3.74 4.49
CA LEU A 207 -24.15 4.81 5.44
C LEU A 207 -25.41 5.60 5.81
N THR A 208 -26.45 5.49 4.99
CA THR A 208 -27.67 6.31 5.11
C THR A 208 -28.87 5.57 5.70
N LYS A 209 -28.79 4.24 5.87
CA LYS A 209 -29.84 3.41 6.49
C LYS A 209 -29.73 3.28 8.02
N ARG A 210 -29.14 4.25 8.72
CA ARG A 210 -29.02 4.25 10.18
C ARG A 210 -29.58 5.53 10.77
#